data_AF-A0A961D6U9-F1
#
_entry.id   AF-A0A961D6U9-F1
#
_cell.length_a   1.000
_cell.length_b   1.000
_cell.length_c   1.000
_cell.angle_alpha   90.00
_cell.angle_beta   90.00
_cell.angle_gamma   90.00
#
_symmetry.space_group_name_H-M   'P 1'
#
loop_
_entity.id
_entity.type
_entity.pdbx_description
1 polymer ?
#
loop_
_entity_poly.entity_id
_entity_poly.type
_entity_poly.pdbx_seq_one_letter_code
_entity_poly.pdbx_strand_id
1 'polypeptide(L)'
;DDMVASALKWNGKFFWACKNYDGDVQSDTVAQGFGSLGLMTSVLSTPDGKIVEAEAAHGTVTRHYRQHQQGKPTSTNPIASIFAWTRGLQHRGKLDGNQPLVDFALTLEDVVIKTVESGKMTKDLALLVGPEQSWLTTEEFLAAIDEGLQARLS
;
A
#
# COMPACT_ATOMS: atom_id res chain seq x y z
N ASP A 1 -8.35 -23.41 11.87
CA ASP A 1 -9.15 -23.96 10.76
C ASP A 1 -10.45 -23.17 10.58
N ASP A 2 -11.33 -23.07 11.57
CA ASP A 2 -12.62 -22.37 11.45
C ASP A 2 -12.46 -20.91 11.00
N MET A 3 -11.49 -20.19 11.56
CA MET A 3 -11.25 -18.78 11.21
C MET A 3 -10.80 -18.61 9.75
N VAL A 4 -9.97 -19.53 9.23
CA VAL A 4 -9.55 -19.52 7.82
C VAL A 4 -10.76 -19.72 6.91
N ALA A 5 -11.64 -20.68 7.24
CA ALA A 5 -12.84 -20.95 6.46
C ALA A 5 -13.86 -19.80 6.51
N SER A 6 -14.01 -19.15 7.67
CA SER A 6 -14.83 -17.95 7.84
C SER A 6 -14.29 -16.78 7.03
N ALA A 7 -12.98 -16.53 7.06
CA ALA A 7 -12.34 -15.44 6.32
C ALA A 7 -12.58 -15.52 4.80
N LEU A 8 -12.64 -16.73 4.23
CA LEU A 8 -12.95 -16.94 2.81
C LEU A 8 -14.42 -16.67 2.44
N LYS A 9 -15.34 -16.69 3.41
CA LYS A 9 -16.79 -16.56 3.18
C LYS A 9 -17.33 -15.17 3.54
N TRP A 10 -16.66 -14.47 4.43
CA TRP A 10 -17.11 -13.16 4.92
C TRP A 10 -16.73 -12.02 3.98
N ASN A 11 -17.43 -10.89 4.10
CA ASN A 11 -17.22 -9.70 3.27
C ASN A 11 -16.01 -8.84 3.72
N GLY A 12 -15.05 -9.42 4.44
CA GLY A 12 -13.93 -8.70 5.06
C GLY A 12 -14.34 -7.75 6.20
N LYS A 13 -13.52 -6.72 6.46
CA LYS A 13 -13.73 -5.66 7.49
C LYS A 13 -13.75 -6.15 8.94
N PHE A 14 -12.87 -7.09 9.28
CA PHE A 14 -12.66 -7.54 10.65
C PHE A 14 -11.15 -7.60 10.96
N PHE A 15 -10.80 -7.58 12.26
CA PHE A 15 -9.44 -7.86 12.70
C PHE A 15 -9.28 -9.35 12.98
N TRP A 16 -8.23 -9.95 12.41
CA TRP A 16 -7.83 -11.32 12.71
C TRP A 16 -6.58 -11.28 13.60
N ALA A 17 -6.77 -11.47 14.91
CA ALA A 17 -5.65 -11.61 15.83
C ALA A 17 -4.98 -12.97 15.64
N CYS A 18 -3.79 -12.98 15.05
CA CYS A 18 -3.01 -14.19 14.80
C CYS A 18 -1.87 -14.34 15.81
N LYS A 19 -1.50 -15.57 16.11
CA LYS A 19 -0.19 -15.85 16.74
C LYS A 19 0.91 -15.57 15.72
N ASN A 20 2.15 -15.44 16.19
CA ASN A 20 3.30 -15.05 15.35
C ASN A 20 3.37 -15.80 14.00
N TYR A 21 3.46 -17.13 14.03
CA TYR A 21 3.54 -17.94 12.81
C TYR A 21 2.25 -17.90 11.96
N ASP A 22 1.08 -17.88 12.60
CA ASP A 22 -0.18 -17.77 11.88
C ASP A 22 -0.28 -16.42 11.15
N GLY A 23 0.23 -15.35 11.76
CA GLY A 23 0.26 -14.01 11.19
C GLY A 23 1.17 -13.93 9.98
N ASP A 24 2.37 -14.51 10.09
CA ASP A 24 3.35 -14.60 9.00
C ASP A 24 2.73 -15.26 7.76
N VAL A 25 2.21 -16.49 7.91
CA VAL A 25 1.66 -17.25 6.77
C VAL A 25 0.35 -16.64 6.23
N GLN A 26 -0.56 -16.20 7.11
CA GLN A 26 -1.87 -15.72 6.67
C GLN A 26 -1.78 -14.30 6.09
N SER A 27 -0.84 -13.45 6.53
CA SER A 27 -0.69 -12.09 6.00
C SER A 27 -0.31 -12.10 4.51
N ASP A 28 0.64 -12.96 4.11
CA ASP A 28 1.02 -13.15 2.71
C ASP A 28 -0.13 -13.71 1.87
N THR A 29 -0.88 -14.68 2.42
CA THR A 29 -2.04 -15.28 1.75
C THR A 29 -3.13 -14.22 1.49
N VAL A 30 -3.41 -13.40 2.50
CA VAL A 30 -4.37 -12.29 2.38
C VAL A 30 -3.85 -11.26 1.38
N ALA A 31 -2.59 -10.82 1.48
CA ALA A 31 -2.03 -9.83 0.58
C ALA A 31 -2.10 -10.25 -0.89
N GLN A 32 -1.78 -11.51 -1.18
CA GLN A 32 -1.90 -12.07 -2.53
C GLN A 32 -3.37 -12.21 -2.97
N GLY A 33 -4.27 -12.57 -2.05
CA GLY A 33 -5.72 -12.65 -2.31
C GLY A 33 -6.38 -11.30 -2.60
N PHE A 34 -5.83 -10.20 -2.06
CA PHE A 34 -6.23 -8.82 -2.35
C PHE A 34 -5.49 -8.21 -3.55
N GLY A 35 -4.72 -9.00 -4.29
CA GLY A 35 -4.15 -8.65 -5.58
C GLY A 35 -2.63 -8.67 -5.60
N SER A 36 -1.99 -7.75 -4.91
CA SER A 36 -0.53 -7.59 -4.91
C SER A 36 -0.03 -7.23 -3.52
N LEU A 37 1.14 -7.75 -3.14
CA LEU A 37 1.87 -7.33 -1.93
C LEU A 37 2.12 -5.82 -1.90
N GLY A 38 2.18 -5.16 -3.06
CA GLY A 38 2.30 -3.70 -3.19
C GLY A 38 1.09 -2.91 -2.68
N LEU A 39 -0.03 -3.58 -2.37
CA LEU A 39 -1.24 -2.98 -1.81
C LEU A 39 -1.37 -3.18 -0.29
N MET A 40 -0.39 -3.84 0.35
CA MET A 40 -0.47 -4.17 1.78
C MET A 40 0.42 -3.25 2.62
N THR A 41 -0.16 -2.68 3.67
CA THR A 41 0.53 -1.87 4.68
C THR A 41 0.80 -2.70 5.94
N SER A 42 1.93 -2.46 6.60
CA SER A 42 2.23 -3.00 7.93
C SER A 42 2.33 -1.86 8.94
N VAL A 43 1.73 -2.06 10.11
CA VAL A 43 1.72 -1.07 11.20
C VAL A 43 1.93 -1.80 12.52
N LEU A 44 3.06 -1.56 13.17
CA LEU A 44 3.35 -1.98 14.53
C LEU A 44 2.90 -0.91 15.52
N SER A 45 2.12 -1.29 16.53
CA SER A 45 1.66 -0.36 17.57
C SER A 45 1.97 -0.89 18.97
N THR A 46 2.29 0.01 19.89
CA THR A 46 2.36 -0.31 21.32
C THR A 46 0.97 -0.47 21.94
N PRO A 47 0.82 -1.20 23.07
CA PRO A 47 -0.47 -1.42 23.72
C PRO A 47 -1.14 -0.13 24.23
N ASP A 48 -0.35 0.92 24.53
CA ASP A 48 -0.88 2.22 24.94
C ASP A 48 -1.29 3.10 23.74
N GLY A 49 -1.09 2.63 22.51
CA GLY A 49 -1.46 3.29 21.27
C GLY A 49 -0.67 4.59 20.99
N LYS A 50 0.42 4.86 21.72
CA LYS A 50 1.18 6.10 21.58
C LYS A 50 2.29 6.00 20.55
N ILE A 51 2.90 4.82 20.42
CA ILE A 51 4.03 4.58 19.53
C ILE A 51 3.55 3.70 18.40
N VAL A 52 3.82 4.15 17.17
CA VAL A 52 3.52 3.44 15.95
C VAL A 52 4.76 3.43 15.07
N GLU A 53 5.03 2.29 14.45
CA GLU A 53 5.98 2.10 13.37
C GLU A 53 5.17 1.62 12.15
N ALA A 54 5.40 2.21 10.98
CA ALA A 54 4.63 1.96 9.78
C ALA A 54 5.58 1.69 8.62
N GLU A 55 5.36 0.58 7.93
CA GLU A 55 6.21 0.09 6.85
C GLU A 55 5.38 -0.52 5.71
N ALA A 56 6.02 -0.73 4.57
CA ALA A 56 5.44 -1.56 3.52
C ALA A 56 5.59 -3.03 3.90
N ALA A 57 4.57 -3.86 3.65
CA ALA A 57 4.63 -5.27 4.02
C ALA A 57 5.61 -6.10 3.15
N HIS A 58 6.03 -5.56 2.00
CA HIS A 58 6.98 -6.24 1.11
C HIS A 58 8.44 -5.92 1.48
N GLY A 59 9.35 -6.84 1.12
CA GLY A 59 10.79 -6.60 1.24
C GLY A 59 11.35 -5.61 0.19
N THR A 60 12.68 -5.60 0.04
CA THR A 60 13.43 -4.62 -0.78
C THR A 60 13.30 -4.79 -2.31
N VAL A 61 12.46 -5.71 -2.79
CA VAL A 61 12.21 -5.98 -4.23
C VAL A 61 13.52 -6.13 -5.04
N THR A 62 14.47 -6.93 -4.53
CA THR A 62 15.84 -7.02 -5.04
C THR A 62 15.93 -7.32 -6.55
N ARG A 63 14.98 -8.09 -7.10
CA ARG A 63 14.92 -8.37 -8.55
C ARG A 63 14.79 -7.09 -9.38
N HIS A 64 13.90 -6.18 -8.99
CA HIS A 64 13.75 -4.89 -9.67
C HIS A 64 14.95 -3.99 -9.42
N TYR A 65 15.51 -4.00 -8.20
CA TYR A 65 16.73 -3.25 -7.90
C TYR A 65 17.90 -3.63 -8.82
N ARG A 66 18.09 -4.92 -9.11
CA ARG A 66 19.12 -5.37 -10.07
C ARG A 66 18.87 -4.89 -11.50
N GLN A 67 17.62 -4.74 -11.92
CA GLN A 67 17.27 -4.16 -13.22
C GLN A 67 17.55 -2.66 -13.25
N HIS A 68 17.19 -1.95 -12.18
CA HIS A 68 17.50 -0.53 -12.01
C HIS A 68 19.01 -0.25 -12.07
N GLN A 69 19.84 -1.07 -11.40
CA GLN A 69 21.31 -0.96 -11.48
C GLN A 69 21.87 -1.12 -12.91
N GLN A 70 21.13 -1.77 -13.81
CA GLN A 70 21.48 -1.92 -15.23
C GLN A 70 20.91 -0.81 -16.11
N GLY A 71 20.27 0.22 -15.53
CA GLY A 71 19.59 1.29 -16.26
C GLY A 71 18.31 0.84 -16.97
N LYS A 72 17.76 -0.33 -16.62
CA LYS A 72 16.52 -0.83 -17.21
C LYS A 72 15.31 -0.19 -16.53
N PRO A 73 14.24 0.14 -17.28
CA PRO A 73 13.01 0.62 -16.68
C PRO A 73 12.41 -0.43 -15.75
N THR A 74 11.83 0.01 -14.63
CA THR A 74 11.16 -0.86 -13.66
C THR A 74 9.72 -0.39 -13.43
N SER A 75 8.87 -1.31 -12.97
CA SER A 75 7.49 -1.03 -12.59
C SER A 75 7.22 -1.69 -11.23
N THR A 76 7.98 -1.23 -10.23
CA THR A 76 7.75 -1.54 -8.82
C THR A 76 6.61 -0.68 -8.32
N ASN A 77 5.63 -1.30 -7.66
CA ASN A 77 4.49 -0.62 -7.07
C ASN A 77 4.91 0.16 -5.81
N PRO A 78 4.78 1.50 -5.78
CA PRO A 78 5.17 2.30 -4.63
C PRO A 78 4.04 2.49 -3.60
N ILE A 79 2.82 1.97 -3.84
CA ILE A 79 1.63 2.29 -3.03
C ILE A 79 1.83 1.94 -1.56
N ALA A 80 2.25 0.72 -1.23
CA ALA A 80 2.53 0.34 0.16
C ALA A 80 3.57 1.24 0.84
N SER A 81 4.59 1.67 0.11
CA SER A 81 5.62 2.59 0.63
C SER A 81 5.07 4.01 0.86
N ILE A 82 4.20 4.50 -0.03
CA ILE A 82 3.49 5.79 0.17
C ILE A 82 2.56 5.69 1.39
N PHE A 83 1.83 4.59 1.52
CA PHE A 83 0.93 4.39 2.63
C PHE A 83 1.66 4.24 3.97
N ALA A 84 2.87 3.69 3.99
CA ALA A 84 3.72 3.71 5.19
C ALA A 84 3.98 5.15 5.67
N TRP A 85 4.31 6.06 4.73
CA TRP A 85 4.44 7.48 5.04
C TRP A 85 3.13 8.10 5.53
N THR A 86 2.03 7.93 4.81
CA THR A 86 0.75 8.56 5.19
C THR A 86 0.23 8.07 6.53
N ARG A 87 0.39 6.78 6.86
CA ARG A 87 0.03 6.21 8.17
C ARG A 87 0.88 6.81 9.29
N GLY A 88 2.18 6.97 9.08
CA GLY A 88 3.06 7.67 10.03
C GLY A 88 2.65 9.13 10.24
N LEU A 89 2.34 9.85 9.16
CA LEU A 89 1.90 11.25 9.22
C LEU A 89 0.53 11.41 9.90
N GLN A 90 -0.43 10.52 9.62
CA GLN A 90 -1.73 10.49 10.31
C GLN A 90 -1.56 10.31 11.82
N HIS A 91 -0.70 9.37 12.24
CA HIS A 91 -0.43 9.14 13.66
C HIS A 91 0.23 10.36 14.31
N ARG A 92 1.24 10.95 13.67
CA ARG A 92 1.88 12.19 14.14
C ARG A 92 0.87 13.33 14.26
N GLY A 93 0.05 13.53 13.23
CA GLY A 93 -1.01 14.54 13.20
C GLY A 93 -2.01 14.37 14.33
N LYS A 94 -2.42 13.14 14.62
CA LYS A 94 -3.30 12.83 15.76
C LYS A 94 -2.66 13.16 17.11
N LEU A 95 -1.38 12.81 17.31
CA LEU A 95 -0.67 13.10 18.55
C LEU A 95 -0.50 14.61 18.80
N ASP A 96 -0.36 15.39 17.72
CA ASP A 96 -0.15 16.84 17.79
C ASP A 96 -1.46 17.65 17.73
N GLY A 97 -2.61 17.02 17.47
CA GLY A 97 -3.85 17.72 17.14
C GLY A 97 -3.76 18.53 15.84
N ASN A 98 -2.88 18.11 14.91
CA ASN A 98 -2.64 18.77 13.63
C ASN A 98 -3.54 18.17 12.54
N GLN A 99 -4.78 18.66 12.46
CA GLN A 99 -5.75 18.24 11.46
C GLN A 99 -5.27 18.46 10.00
N PRO A 100 -4.63 19.60 9.64
CA PRO A 100 -4.08 19.77 8.29
C PRO A 100 -3.13 18.66 7.84
N LEU A 101 -2.31 18.14 8.76
CA LEU A 101 -1.40 17.02 8.46
C LEU A 101 -2.17 15.71 8.21
N VAL A 102 -3.22 15.46 8.99
CA VAL A 102 -4.10 14.30 8.81
C VAL A 102 -4.82 14.39 7.46
N ASP A 103 -5.37 15.56 7.13
CA ASP A 103 -6.10 15.79 5.89
C ASP A 103 -5.19 15.66 4.67
N PHE A 104 -3.95 16.15 4.74
CA PHE A 104 -2.94 15.95 3.69
C PHE A 104 -2.69 14.46 3.44
N ALA A 105 -2.45 13.68 4.50
CA ALA A 105 -2.17 12.26 4.39
C ALA A 105 -3.36 11.47 3.82
N LEU A 106 -4.59 11.79 4.23
CA LEU A 106 -5.81 11.18 3.68
C LEU A 106 -6.03 11.58 2.21
N THR A 107 -5.74 12.83 1.86
CA THR A 107 -5.82 13.32 0.48
C THR A 107 -4.85 12.57 -0.43
N LEU A 108 -3.62 12.34 0.03
CA LEU A 108 -2.64 11.55 -0.72
C LEU A 108 -3.10 10.09 -0.91
N GLU A 109 -3.66 9.45 0.12
CA GLU A 109 -4.23 8.09 -0.03
C GLU A 109 -5.37 8.07 -1.07
N ASP A 110 -6.29 9.04 -1.03
CA ASP A 110 -7.38 9.16 -2.01
C ASP A 110 -6.88 9.39 -3.44
N VAL A 111 -5.86 10.23 -3.61
CA VAL A 111 -5.22 10.48 -4.93
C VAL A 111 -4.60 9.21 -5.48
N VAL A 112 -3.89 8.43 -4.66
CA VAL A 112 -3.29 7.16 -5.10
C VAL A 112 -4.36 6.18 -5.57
N ILE A 113 -5.44 6.01 -4.79
CA ILE A 113 -6.56 5.13 -5.14
C ILE A 113 -7.19 5.57 -6.47
N LYS A 114 -7.53 6.86 -6.59
CA LYS A 114 -8.13 7.42 -7.82
C LYS A 114 -7.23 7.33 -9.03
N THR A 115 -5.91 7.40 -8.84
CA THR A 115 -4.94 7.21 -9.93
C THR A 115 -5.05 5.79 -10.49
N VAL A 116 -5.09 4.77 -9.62
CA VAL A 116 -5.29 3.37 -10.02
C VAL A 116 -6.65 3.16 -10.67
N GLU A 117 -7.73 3.69 -10.08
CA GLU A 117 -9.10 3.57 -10.61
C GLU A 117 -9.26 4.27 -11.98
N SER A 118 -8.45 5.29 -12.28
CA SER A 118 -8.40 5.94 -13.60
C SER A 118 -7.67 5.11 -14.68
N GLY A 119 -7.16 3.93 -14.33
CA GLY A 119 -6.43 3.04 -15.23
C GLY A 119 -4.91 3.27 -15.27
N LYS A 120 -4.39 4.28 -14.55
CA LYS A 120 -2.96 4.51 -14.40
C LYS A 120 -2.43 3.65 -13.26
N MET A 121 -1.71 2.56 -13.56
CA MET A 121 -1.23 1.62 -12.55
C MET A 121 0.09 0.97 -12.92
N THR A 122 0.78 0.38 -11.94
CA THR A 122 2.00 -0.40 -12.16
C THR A 122 1.71 -1.80 -12.70
N LYS A 123 2.75 -2.45 -13.21
CA LYS A 123 2.67 -3.72 -13.94
C LYS A 123 2.05 -4.84 -13.12
N ASP A 124 2.35 -4.91 -11.82
CA ASP A 124 1.77 -5.90 -10.91
C ASP A 124 0.23 -5.80 -10.85
N LEU A 125 -0.32 -4.58 -10.83
CA LEU A 125 -1.77 -4.36 -10.80
C LEU A 125 -2.41 -4.59 -12.16
N ALA A 126 -1.78 -4.11 -13.23
CA ALA A 126 -2.30 -4.30 -14.58
C ALA A 126 -2.47 -5.78 -14.94
N LEU A 127 -1.53 -6.63 -14.51
CA LEU A 127 -1.60 -8.08 -14.71
C LEU A 127 -2.81 -8.73 -14.01
N LEU A 128 -3.35 -8.13 -12.95
CA LEU A 128 -4.56 -8.60 -12.26
C LEU A 128 -5.84 -8.23 -13.01
N VAL A 129 -5.82 -7.11 -13.74
CA VAL A 129 -6.95 -6.63 -14.53
C VAL A 129 -7.10 -7.46 -15.80
N GLY A 130 -6.00 -7.67 -16.54
CA GLY A 130 -6.00 -8.48 -17.76
C GLY A 130 -4.82 -8.19 -18.70
N PRO A 131 -4.62 -9.03 -19.73
CA PRO A 131 -3.45 -8.95 -20.61
C PRO A 131 -3.38 -7.66 -21.45
N GLU A 132 -4.52 -7.02 -21.70
CA GLU A 132 -4.62 -5.79 -22.50
C GLU A 132 -4.44 -4.50 -21.68
N GLN A 133 -4.38 -4.60 -20.34
CA GLN A 133 -4.23 -3.42 -19.48
C GLN A 133 -2.80 -2.87 -19.60
N SER A 134 -2.69 -1.61 -20.02
CA SER A 134 -1.41 -0.90 -20.01
C SER A 134 -0.96 -0.61 -18.58
N TRP A 135 0.36 -0.44 -18.42
CA TRP A 135 0.98 -0.13 -17.14
C TRP A 135 2.06 0.94 -17.30
N LEU A 136 2.36 1.59 -16.18
CA LEU A 136 3.35 2.66 -16.06
C LEU A 136 4.62 2.13 -15.38
N THR A 137 5.77 2.70 -15.74
CA THR A 137 6.99 2.57 -14.93
C THR A 137 6.79 3.17 -13.54
N THR A 138 7.68 2.84 -12.60
CA THR A 138 7.62 3.40 -11.24
C THR A 138 7.63 4.93 -11.26
N GLU A 139 8.48 5.52 -12.09
CA GLU A 139 8.65 6.96 -12.23
C GLU A 139 7.41 7.62 -12.85
N GLU A 140 6.84 7.03 -13.91
CA GLU A 140 5.61 7.54 -14.54
C GLU A 140 4.40 7.45 -13.60
N PHE A 141 4.29 6.37 -12.81
CA PHE A 141 3.20 6.24 -11.84
C PHE A 141 3.35 7.24 -10.69
N LEU A 142 4.56 7.47 -10.18
CA LEU A 142 4.82 8.52 -9.19
C LEU A 142 4.51 9.92 -9.74
N ALA A 143 4.86 10.20 -10.99
CA ALA A 143 4.52 11.46 -11.64
C ALA A 143 3.00 11.67 -11.78
N ALA A 144 2.26 10.60 -12.12
CA ALA A 144 0.79 10.66 -12.17
C ALA A 144 0.15 10.93 -10.80
N ILE A 145 0.71 10.36 -9.73
CA ILE A 145 0.28 10.63 -8.35
C ILE A 145 0.57 12.09 -7.97
N ASP A 146 1.77 12.60 -8.28
CA ASP A 146 2.14 13.99 -8.00
C ASP A 146 1.20 14.96 -8.74
N GLU A 147 0.95 14.75 -10.03
CA GLU A 147 -0.01 15.55 -10.81
C GLU A 147 -1.40 15.59 -10.13
N GLY A 148 -1.90 14.42 -9.70
CA GLY A 148 -3.17 14.31 -8.99
C GLY A 148 -3.17 15.00 -7.62
N LEU A 149 -2.04 14.97 -6.92
CA LEU A 149 -1.89 15.62 -5.62
C LEU A 149 -1.84 17.15 -5.76
N GLN A 150 -1.03 17.68 -6.69
CA GLN A 150 -0.95 19.11 -6.96
C GLN A 150 -2.33 19.69 -7.28
N ALA A 151 -3.12 19.00 -8.12
CA ALA A 151 -4.47 19.42 -8.48
C ALA A 151 -5.48 19.41 -7.30
N ARG A 152 -5.21 18.65 -6.24
CA ARG A 152 -6.05 18.61 -5.02
C ARG A 152 -5.64 19.64 -3.97
N LEU A 153 -4.40 20.10 -4.01
CA LEU A 153 -3.84 21.04 -3.03
C LEU A 153 -3.84 22.51 -3.50
N SER A 154 -4.06 22.74 -4.81
CA SER A 154 -4.28 24.06 -5.41
C SER A 154 -5.67 24.60 -5.12
#